data_AF-A0A8T5LKP5-F1
#
_entry.id   AF-A0A8T5LKP5-F1
#
_cell.length_a   1.000
_cell.length_b   1.000
_cell.length_c   1.000
_cell.angle_alpha   90.00
_cell.angle_beta   90.00
_cell.angle_gamma   90.00
#
_symmetry.space_group_name_H-M   'P 1'
#
loop_
_entity.id
_entity.type
_entity.pdbx_description
1 polymer ?
#
loop_
_entity_poly.entity_id
_entity_poly.type
_entity_poly.pdbx_seq_one_letter_code
_entity_poly.pdbx_strand_id
1 'polypeptide(L)'
;EYWPLGKIKKRILQLFGLHYNIKTRKINVIKMLYHSMLPFSDNLFRRELEEGKKEFGNNYLAGFGTIAKGIMGWEPILSPENLRNDLDIAKKAGVKEVVIFRLGGLNKEYVKFIKEVQ
;
A
#
# COMPACT_ATOMS: atom_id res chain seq x y z
N GLU A 1 -5.46 3.09 -7.63
CA GLU A 1 -6.79 3.71 -7.84
C GLU A 1 -7.20 4.39 -6.53
N TYR A 2 -7.79 5.59 -6.55
CA TYR A 2 -8.36 6.21 -5.34
C TYR A 2 -9.58 5.38 -4.92
N TRP A 3 -9.61 4.83 -3.70
CA TRP A 3 -10.70 3.96 -3.27
C TRP A 3 -11.82 4.76 -2.59
N PRO A 4 -12.97 4.98 -3.25
CA PRO A 4 -14.08 5.70 -2.65
C PRO A 4 -14.74 4.87 -1.54
N LEU A 5 -14.85 5.44 -0.35
CA LEU A 5 -15.65 4.86 0.73
C LEU A 5 -17.14 5.04 0.43
N GLY A 6 -17.87 3.93 0.31
CA GLY A 6 -19.34 3.89 0.18
C GLY A 6 -19.89 3.39 -1.17
N LYS A 7 -20.98 2.60 -1.11
CA LYS A 7 -21.62 1.96 -2.29
C LYS A 7 -22.12 2.97 -3.35
N ILE A 8 -22.60 4.13 -2.91
CA ILE A 8 -23.14 5.17 -3.79
C ILE A 8 -22.02 5.80 -4.63
N LYS A 9 -20.92 6.20 -3.98
CA LYS A 9 -19.76 6.77 -4.67
C LYS A 9 -19.15 5.79 -5.68
N LYS A 10 -19.05 4.50 -5.32
CA LYS A 10 -18.61 3.43 -6.24
C LYS A 10 -19.46 3.36 -7.51
N ARG A 11 -20.80 3.40 -7.37
CA ARG A 11 -21.72 3.37 -8.53
C ARG A 11 -21.58 4.59 -9.43
N ILE A 12 -21.48 5.79 -8.85
CA ILE A 12 -21.32 7.03 -9.61
C ILE A 12 -20.01 6.99 -10.40
N LEU A 13 -18.90 6.61 -9.76
CA LEU A 13 -17.61 6.52 -10.44
C LEU A 13 -17.59 5.41 -11.51
N GLN A 14 -18.30 4.29 -11.30
CA GLN A 14 -18.47 3.25 -12.32
C GLN A 14 -19.23 3.78 -13.54
N LEU A 15 -20.30 4.56 -13.34
CA LEU A 15 -21.08 5.16 -14.43
C LEU A 15 -20.22 6.11 -15.28
N PHE A 16 -19.35 6.89 -14.65
CA PHE A 16 -18.42 7.78 -15.35
C PHE A 16 -17.19 7.07 -15.92
N GLY A 17 -17.08 5.75 -15.81
CA GLY A 17 -15.91 4.99 -16.25
C GLY A 17 -14.64 5.25 -15.43
N LEU A 18 -14.77 5.92 -14.29
CA LEU A 18 -13.69 6.28 -13.36
C LEU A 18 -13.44 5.21 -12.29
N HIS A 19 -14.24 4.14 -12.28
CA HIS A 19 -14.07 3.03 -11.36
C HIS A 19 -14.35 1.69 -12.05
N TYR A 20 -13.46 0.73 -11.86
CA TYR A 20 -13.61 -0.58 -12.50
C TYR A 20 -14.62 -1.47 -11.76
N ASN A 21 -15.30 -2.33 -12.51
CA ASN A 21 -16.07 -3.42 -11.92
C ASN A 21 -15.13 -4.62 -11.64
N ILE A 22 -14.64 -4.67 -10.41
CA ILE A 22 -13.69 -5.68 -9.93
C ILE A 22 -14.28 -7.09 -9.92
N LYS A 23 -15.61 -7.24 -9.83
CA LYS A 23 -16.24 -8.57 -9.88
C LYS A 23 -16.15 -9.20 -11.27
N THR A 24 -16.09 -8.37 -12.31
CA THR A 24 -16.12 -8.82 -13.71
C THR A 24 -14.73 -8.95 -14.33
N ARG A 25 -13.70 -8.38 -13.71
CA ARG A 25 -12.34 -8.35 -14.25
C ARG A 25 -11.36 -8.69 -13.15
N LYS A 26 -10.41 -9.59 -13.44
CA LYS A 26 -9.30 -9.92 -12.55
C LYS A 26 -8.32 -8.74 -12.50
N ILE A 27 -8.60 -7.79 -11.62
CA ILE A 27 -7.83 -6.55 -11.47
C ILE A 27 -7.14 -6.55 -10.11
N ASN A 28 -5.84 -6.26 -10.11
CA ASN A 28 -5.08 -6.01 -8.89
C ASN A 28 -5.36 -4.59 -8.37
N VAL A 29 -5.72 -4.49 -7.10
CA VAL A 29 -6.01 -3.23 -6.42
C VAL A 29 -4.85 -2.89 -5.51
N ILE A 30 -4.15 -1.80 -5.82
CA ILE A 30 -3.09 -1.27 -4.97
C ILE A 30 -3.66 -0.14 -4.12
N LYS A 31 -3.51 -0.25 -2.80
CA LYS A 31 -3.80 0.83 -1.84
C LYS A 31 -2.50 1.39 -1.30
N MET A 32 -2.24 2.66 -1.58
CA MET A 32 -1.07 3.38 -1.05
C MET A 32 -1.29 3.71 0.42
N LEU A 33 -0.34 3.32 1.26
CA LEU A 33 -0.34 3.51 2.70
C LEU A 33 1.00 4.15 3.09
N TYR A 34 0.92 5.25 3.85
CA TYR A 34 2.08 6.03 4.29
C TYR A 34 2.20 5.97 5.82
N HIS A 35 2.01 4.77 6.39
CA HIS A 35 1.91 4.53 7.83
C HIS A 35 3.13 5.05 8.58
N SER A 36 4.29 4.43 8.39
CA SER A 36 5.50 4.82 9.12
C SER A 36 6.16 6.13 8.65
N MET A 37 5.46 6.92 7.83
CA MET A 37 5.85 8.28 7.43
C MET A 37 4.96 9.36 8.05
N LEU A 38 3.83 8.98 8.64
CA LEU A 38 2.82 9.87 9.21
C LEU A 38 2.48 9.37 10.63
N PRO A 39 1.88 10.21 11.50
CA PRO A 39 1.59 9.81 12.89
C PRO A 39 0.34 8.90 12.98
N PHE A 40 0.32 7.81 12.22
CA PHE A 40 -0.74 6.80 12.29
C PHE A 40 -0.35 5.67 13.26
N SER A 41 -1.35 5.01 13.84
CA SER A 41 -1.11 3.88 14.74
C SER A 41 -1.01 2.57 13.97
N ASP A 42 -0.16 1.66 14.45
CA ASP A 42 0.00 0.32 13.85
C ASP A 42 -1.34 -0.43 13.76
N ASN A 43 -2.24 -0.19 14.72
CA ASN A 43 -3.58 -0.78 14.73
C ASN A 43 -4.44 -0.27 13.57
N LEU A 44 -4.39 1.03 13.27
CA LEU A 44 -5.09 1.59 12.12
C LEU A 44 -4.52 1.00 10.83
N PHE A 45 -3.19 1.00 10.69
CA PHE A 45 -2.53 0.46 9.51
C PHE A 45 -2.85 -1.03 9.29
N ARG A 46 -2.77 -1.85 10.33
CA ARG A 46 -3.15 -3.27 10.27
C ARG A 46 -4.60 -3.43 9.84
N ARG A 47 -5.53 -2.67 10.42
CA ARG A 47 -6.95 -2.73 10.05
C ARG A 47 -7.17 -2.39 8.58
N GLU A 48 -6.49 -1.36 8.06
CA GLU A 48 -6.61 -0.97 6.65
C GLU A 48 -6.10 -2.06 5.68
N LEU A 49 -5.06 -2.80 6.08
CA LEU A 49 -4.53 -3.95 5.34
C LEU A 49 -5.50 -5.14 5.39
N GLU A 50 -6.01 -5.47 6.57
CA GLU A 50 -6.97 -6.56 6.78
C GLU A 50 -8.29 -6.31 6.04
N GLU A 51 -8.81 -5.09 6.07
CA GLU A 51 -10.01 -4.70 5.34
C GLU A 51 -9.80 -4.78 3.82
N GLY A 52 -8.66 -4.31 3.32
CA GLY A 52 -8.29 -4.45 1.92
C GLY A 52 -8.18 -5.92 1.51
N LYS A 53 -7.53 -6.74 2.34
CA LYS A 53 -7.41 -8.18 2.12
C LYS A 53 -8.77 -8.88 2.12
N LYS A 54 -9.65 -8.51 3.05
CA LYS A 54 -11.02 -9.03 3.13
C LYS A 54 -11.85 -8.65 1.91
N GLU A 55 -11.69 -7.44 1.39
CA GLU A 55 -12.46 -6.94 0.24
C GLU A 55 -11.99 -7.54 -1.10
N PHE A 56 -10.67 -7.67 -1.33
CA PHE A 56 -10.13 -8.08 -2.65
C PHE A 56 -9.34 -9.40 -2.65
N GLY A 57 -9.18 -10.06 -1.50
CA GLY A 57 -8.50 -11.34 -1.39
C GLY A 57 -7.06 -11.28 -1.92
N ASN A 58 -6.72 -12.15 -2.86
CA ASN A 58 -5.37 -12.22 -3.42
C ASN A 58 -5.06 -11.15 -4.47
N ASN A 59 -6.05 -10.35 -4.88
CA ASN A 59 -5.85 -9.23 -5.79
C ASN A 59 -5.54 -7.93 -5.03
N TYR A 60 -5.49 -7.96 -3.69
CA TYR A 60 -5.09 -6.81 -2.88
C TYR A 60 -3.57 -6.70 -2.79
N LEU A 61 -3.06 -5.52 -3.15
CA LEU A 61 -1.66 -5.13 -3.00
C LEU A 61 -1.57 -3.93 -2.06
N ALA A 62 -0.62 -3.97 -1.13
CA ALA A 62 -0.30 -2.81 -0.31
C ALA A 62 0.84 -2.02 -0.97
N GLY A 63 0.68 -0.71 -1.10
CA GLY A 63 1.73 0.17 -1.62
C GLY A 63 2.36 0.95 -0.46
N PHE A 64 3.67 0.84 -0.27
CA PHE A 64 4.42 1.62 0.71
C PHE A 64 5.29 2.63 -0.03
N GLY A 65 5.09 3.92 0.25
CA GLY A 65 6.01 4.98 -0.19
C GLY A 65 6.79 5.47 1.02
N THR A 66 7.86 6.26 0.91
CA THR A 66 8.59 6.83 -0.22
C THR A 66 10.06 6.63 0.10
N ILE A 67 10.81 5.84 -0.67
CA ILE A 67 12.23 5.60 -0.33
C ILE A 67 13.18 6.58 -1.04
N ALA A 68 12.67 7.48 -1.89
CA ALA A 68 13.44 8.50 -2.60
C ALA A 68 12.71 9.84 -2.66
N LYS A 69 13.45 10.94 -2.49
CA LYS A 69 12.91 12.30 -2.60
C LYS A 69 12.42 12.60 -4.01
N GLY A 70 11.35 13.37 -4.12
CA GLY A 70 10.86 13.87 -5.39
C GLY A 70 11.49 15.22 -5.74
N ILE A 71 11.01 15.85 -6.80
CA ILE A 71 11.48 17.17 -7.27
C ILE A 71 11.40 18.22 -6.17
N MET A 72 10.37 18.14 -5.33
CA MET A 72 10.16 19.12 -4.26
C MET A 72 11.05 18.88 -3.04
N GLY A 73 11.61 17.68 -2.86
CA GLY A 73 12.63 17.37 -1.86
C GLY A 73 12.19 17.35 -0.38
N TRP A 74 10.94 17.70 -0.07
CA TRP A 74 10.40 17.78 1.29
C TRP A 74 9.56 16.56 1.70
N GLU A 75 9.34 15.60 0.79
CA GLU A 75 8.59 14.41 1.16
C GLU A 75 9.33 13.59 2.23
N PRO A 76 8.63 13.04 3.24
CA PRO A 76 9.26 12.17 4.20
C PRO A 76 9.82 10.93 3.49
N ILE A 77 10.97 10.45 3.96
CA ILE A 77 11.58 9.22 3.45
C ILE A 77 11.25 8.09 4.43
N LEU A 78 10.66 7.03 3.90
CA LEU A 78 10.41 5.80 4.64
C LEU A 78 11.76 5.15 4.93
N SER A 79 12.23 5.21 6.18
CA SER A 79 13.52 4.61 6.55
C SER A 79 13.53 3.09 6.36
N PRO A 80 14.72 2.47 6.27
CA PRO A 80 14.84 1.01 6.21
C PRO A 80 14.14 0.28 7.37
N GLU A 81 14.25 0.77 8.60
CA GLU A 81 13.63 0.20 9.80
C GLU A 81 12.11 0.31 9.76
N ASN A 82 11.61 1.47 9.33
CA ASN A 82 10.18 1.71 9.16
C ASN A 82 9.59 0.84 8.06
N LEU A 83 10.30 0.69 6.94
CA LEU A 83 9.92 -0.24 5.88
C LEU A 83 9.86 -1.68 6.41
N ARG A 84 10.83 -2.10 7.24
CA ARG A 84 10.83 -3.43 7.85
C ARG A 84 9.60 -3.65 8.74
N ASN A 85 9.26 -2.66 9.57
CA ASN A 85 8.06 -2.73 10.41
C ASN A 85 6.78 -2.84 9.55
N ASP A 86 6.66 -2.01 8.53
CA ASP A 86 5.51 -2.02 7.62
C ASP A 86 5.35 -3.37 6.89
N LEU A 87 6.48 -3.94 6.44
CA LEU A 87 6.51 -5.25 5.79
C LEU A 87 6.13 -6.39 6.75
N ASP A 88 6.60 -6.36 7.99
CA ASP A 88 6.24 -7.36 9.01
C ASP A 88 4.74 -7.31 9.36
N ILE A 89 4.18 -6.10 9.54
CA ILE A 89 2.74 -5.93 9.78
C ILE A 89 1.93 -6.45 8.57
N ALA A 90 2.37 -6.14 7.35
CA ALA A 90 1.70 -6.62 6.13
C ALA A 90 1.73 -8.14 5.98
N LYS A 91 2.87 -8.76 6.30
CA LYS A 91 3.04 -10.22 6.32
C LYS A 91 2.08 -10.86 7.32
N LYS A 92 2.02 -10.32 8.54
CA LYS A 92 1.09 -10.77 9.59
C LYS A 92 -0.38 -10.60 9.19
N ALA A 93 -0.71 -9.56 8.43
CA ALA A 93 -2.05 -9.33 7.88
C ALA A 93 -2.38 -10.21 6.66
N GLY A 94 -1.46 -11.08 6.21
CA GLY A 94 -1.69 -11.99 5.09
C GLY A 94 -1.74 -11.32 3.71
N VAL A 95 -1.14 -10.13 3.59
CA VAL A 95 -0.96 -9.45 2.30
C VAL A 95 0.11 -10.17 1.50
N LYS A 96 -0.24 -10.60 0.29
CA LYS A 96 0.63 -11.45 -0.55
C LYS A 96 1.73 -10.65 -1.25
N GLU A 97 1.40 -9.43 -1.67
CA GLU A 97 2.25 -8.61 -2.52
C GLU A 97 2.24 -7.17 -2.03
N VAL A 98 3.46 -6.61 -1.89
CA VAL A 98 3.70 -5.22 -1.49
C VAL A 98 4.47 -4.53 -2.61
N VAL A 99 4.08 -3.29 -2.92
CA VAL A 99 4.75 -2.43 -3.89
C VAL A 99 5.49 -1.33 -3.14
N ILE A 100 6.80 -1.22 -3.34
CA ILE A 100 7.61 -0.14 -2.76
C ILE A 100 7.74 0.98 -3.79
N PHE A 101 7.40 2.21 -3.39
CA PHE A 101 7.34 3.35 -4.28
C PHE A 101 8.67 4.12 -4.33
N ARG A 102 9.07 4.53 -5.55
CA ARG A 102 10.29 5.26 -5.91
C ARG A 102 11.61 4.53 -5.56
N LEU A 103 11.94 3.51 -6.35
CA LEU A 103 13.16 2.70 -6.16
C LEU A 103 14.50 3.45 -6.32
N GLY A 104 14.50 4.73 -6.74
CA GLY A 104 15.73 5.51 -6.91
C GLY A 104 16.55 5.75 -5.63
N GLY A 105 15.97 5.53 -4.45
CA GLY A 105 16.65 5.61 -3.15
C GLY A 105 16.97 4.25 -2.54
N LEU A 106 16.79 3.16 -3.29
CA LEU A 106 17.10 1.81 -2.84
C LEU A 106 18.61 1.67 -2.61
N ASN A 107 18.99 1.19 -1.42
CA ASN A 107 20.36 0.97 -1.01
C ASN A 107 20.52 -0.45 -0.41
N LYS A 108 21.74 -0.79 0.03
CA LYS A 108 22.04 -2.13 0.58
C LYS A 108 21.22 -2.46 1.84
N GLU A 109 20.86 -1.47 2.65
CA GLU A 109 20.08 -1.66 3.88
C GLU A 109 18.62 -2.01 3.55
N TYR A 110 17.98 -1.27 2.64
CA TYR A 110 16.64 -1.61 2.15
C TYR A 110 16.62 -3.01 1.55
N VAL A 111 17.60 -3.35 0.69
CA VAL A 111 17.68 -4.68 0.06
C VAL A 111 17.84 -5.79 1.10
N LYS A 112 18.65 -5.56 2.14
CA LYS A 112 18.81 -6.52 3.24
C LYS A 112 17.46 -6.83 3.89
N PHE A 113 16.70 -5.80 4.29
CA PHE A 113 15.41 -6.01 4.96
C PHE A 113 14.35 -6.62 4.06
N ILE A 114 14.29 -6.21 2.78
CA ILE A 114 13.37 -6.81 1.80
C ILE A 114 13.62 -8.33 1.69
N LYS A 115 14.89 -8.76 1.68
CA LYS A 115 15.25 -10.18 1.63
C LYS A 115 14.93 -10.95 2.90
N GLU A 116 14.95 -10.32 4.07
CA GLU A 116 14.60 -10.98 5.34
C GLU A 116 13.11 -11.30 5.46
N VAL A 117 12.25 -10.56 4.77
CA VAL A 117 10.79 -10.71 4.87
C VAL A 117 10.15 -11.55 3.76
N GLN A 118 10.87 -11.79 2.64
CA GLN A 118 10.48 -12.73 1.58
C GLN A 118 10.35 -14.16 2.12
#